data_AF-T0R434-F1
#
_entry.id   AF-T0R434-F1
#
_cell.length_a   1.000
_cell.length_b   1.000
_cell.length_c   1.000
_cell.angle_alpha   90.00
_cell.angle_beta   90.00
_cell.angle_gamma   90.00
#
_symmetry.space_group_name_H-M   'P 1'
#
loop_
_entity.id
_entity.type
_entity.pdbx_description
1 polymer ?
#
loop_
_entity_poly.entity_id
_entity_poly.type
_entity_poly.pdbx_seq_one_letter_code
_entity_poly.pdbx_strand_id
1 'polypeptide(L)'
;MDVLCVDGAAKRIHRTVSLPPETLGTIRTVGDVAQHLEASLSLGSGTLSALKLYGQSLHATESLHPYLPALRTSSPRWVFVFASSPASLTLFVALPTGHLSLQAHPDETIAALKARIRAVSRCPFQRLTLRRRTLLDLRTVGSYDLCNDMTLVAELSLRGGGAAAEFVDVSNEALCSALLQSPSAPAWRRFCTGLNVHGVCTNTTCVANREWVIVPRKFAPFNLLQHQVACPMCASWVVPRSVGFFKCLWRFEGVQHPSRMHLSSPWAVVDGDEYVAFDEKSRRVPWLSLVFSVRRNDGSDECAVCCEALCAGPTERVQPCRHEIHTACLAEWKASCTRREAVVNCPTCRAVL
;
A
#
# COMPACT_ATOMS: atom_id res chain seq x y z
N MET A 1 35.35 -43.96 6.64
CA MET A 1 34.02 -43.68 7.22
C MET A 1 33.11 -43.28 6.07
N ASP A 2 32.04 -44.03 5.83
CA ASP A 2 31.07 -43.69 4.77
C ASP A 2 29.96 -42.81 5.35
N VAL A 3 29.71 -41.69 4.70
CA VAL A 3 28.72 -40.69 5.10
C VAL A 3 27.68 -40.53 4.00
N LEU A 4 26.43 -40.80 4.34
CA LEU A 4 25.31 -40.58 3.43
C LEU A 4 24.97 -39.09 3.42
N CYS A 5 25.21 -38.41 2.30
CA CYS A 5 24.90 -37.00 2.14
C CYS A 5 23.48 -36.82 1.60
N VAL A 6 22.65 -36.09 2.34
CA VAL A 6 21.23 -35.89 2.05
C VAL A 6 20.97 -34.41 1.86
N ASP A 7 20.34 -34.07 0.73
CA ASP A 7 19.80 -32.74 0.51
C ASP A 7 18.47 -32.64 1.25
N GLY A 8 18.49 -31.89 2.36
CA GLY A 8 17.33 -31.68 3.22
C GLY A 8 16.22 -30.86 2.54
N ALA A 9 16.57 -29.98 1.59
CA ALA A 9 15.60 -29.19 0.85
C ALA A 9 14.89 -30.05 -0.20
N ALA A 10 15.63 -30.85 -0.95
CA ALA A 10 15.09 -31.71 -2.00
C ALA A 10 14.60 -33.08 -1.51
N LYS A 11 14.73 -33.38 -0.20
CA LYS A 11 14.35 -34.63 0.47
C LYS A 11 14.88 -35.88 -0.25
N ARG A 12 16.10 -35.82 -0.77
CA ARG A 12 16.72 -36.89 -1.55
C ARG A 12 18.15 -37.16 -1.11
N ILE A 13 18.58 -38.40 -1.24
CA ILE A 13 19.98 -38.77 -1.09
C ILE A 13 20.74 -38.13 -2.26
N HIS A 14 21.76 -37.34 -1.94
CA HIS A 14 22.62 -36.74 -2.96
C HIS A 14 23.67 -37.75 -3.42
N ARG A 15 24.51 -38.23 -2.48
CA ARG A 15 25.50 -39.31 -2.71
C ARG A 15 26.05 -39.83 -1.38
N THR A 16 26.78 -40.94 -1.42
CA THR A 16 27.62 -41.38 -0.31
C THR A 16 29.05 -40.85 -0.51
N VAL A 17 29.64 -40.28 0.53
CA VAL A 17 31.04 -39.82 0.54
C VAL A 17 31.84 -40.69 1.50
N SER A 18 32.90 -41.31 0.99
CA SER A 18 33.82 -42.11 1.79
C SER A 18 35.01 -41.26 2.25
N LEU A 19 35.13 -41.05 3.56
CA LEU A 19 36.30 -40.41 4.16
C LEU A 19 37.37 -41.47 4.46
N PRO A 20 38.54 -41.44 3.80
CA PRO A 20 39.59 -42.42 4.03
C PRO A 20 40.29 -42.20 5.39
N PRO A 21 40.99 -43.22 5.92
CA PRO A 21 41.67 -43.14 7.22
C PRO A 21 42.66 -41.98 7.35
N GLU A 22 43.36 -41.65 6.26
CA GLU A 22 44.32 -40.54 6.20
C GLU A 22 43.64 -39.18 6.47
N THR A 23 42.49 -38.95 5.84
CA THR A 23 41.68 -37.75 6.04
C THR A 23 41.10 -37.70 7.45
N LEU A 24 40.59 -38.83 7.96
CA LEU A 24 40.08 -38.92 9.33
C LEU A 24 41.17 -38.68 10.39
N GLY A 25 42.42 -39.04 10.09
CA GLY A 25 43.57 -38.78 10.97
C GLY A 25 43.91 -37.29 11.15
N THR A 26 43.46 -36.44 10.22
CA THR A 26 43.66 -34.98 10.28
C THR A 26 42.49 -34.23 10.94
N ILE A 27 41.34 -34.88 11.08
CA ILE A 27 40.11 -34.28 11.60
C ILE A 27 40.00 -34.53 13.12
N ARG A 28 39.71 -33.49 13.90
CA ARG A 28 39.57 -33.60 15.37
C ARG A 28 38.14 -33.46 15.86
N THR A 29 37.34 -32.65 15.19
CA THR A 29 35.97 -32.31 15.62
C THR A 29 34.90 -32.73 14.61
N VAL A 30 33.65 -32.76 15.06
CA VAL A 30 32.47 -32.93 14.20
C VAL A 30 32.37 -31.78 13.18
N GLY A 31 32.73 -30.55 13.56
CA GLY A 31 32.74 -29.38 12.69
C GLY A 31 33.73 -29.50 11.52
N ASP A 32 34.92 -30.04 11.77
CA ASP A 32 35.93 -30.28 10.73
C ASP A 32 35.42 -31.28 9.67
N VAL A 33 34.67 -32.32 10.10
CA VAL A 33 34.02 -33.26 9.17
C VAL A 33 32.98 -32.54 8.32
N ALA A 34 32.13 -31.72 8.93
CA ALA A 34 31.13 -30.96 8.22
C ALA A 34 31.76 -30.03 7.17
N GLN A 35 32.82 -29.31 7.53
CA GLN A 35 33.55 -28.43 6.62
C GLN A 35 34.19 -29.20 5.45
N HIS A 36 34.78 -30.36 5.72
CA HIS A 36 35.34 -31.22 4.67
C HIS A 36 34.27 -31.72 3.69
N LEU A 37 33.10 -32.11 4.21
CA LEU A 37 31.96 -32.54 3.40
C LEU A 37 31.37 -31.38 2.59
N GLU A 38 31.26 -30.19 3.17
CA GLU A 38 30.84 -28.97 2.47
C GLU A 38 31.75 -28.63 1.30
N ALA A 39 33.08 -28.67 1.51
CA ALA A 39 34.05 -28.45 0.45
C ALA A 39 33.94 -29.53 -0.65
N SER A 40 33.82 -30.81 -0.27
CA SER A 40 33.67 -31.93 -1.20
C SER A 40 32.40 -31.81 -2.06
N LEU A 41 31.33 -31.28 -1.49
CA LEU A 41 30.04 -31.06 -2.14
C LEU A 41 29.94 -29.69 -2.83
N SER A 42 31.00 -28.87 -2.78
CA SER A 42 31.02 -27.50 -3.33
C SER A 42 29.89 -26.62 -2.79
N LEU A 43 29.59 -26.75 -1.49
CA LEU A 43 28.54 -25.98 -0.82
C LEU A 43 29.03 -24.56 -0.48
N GLY A 44 28.18 -23.56 -0.70
CA GLY A 44 28.51 -22.15 -0.45
C GLY A 44 28.52 -21.79 1.04
N SER A 45 29.14 -20.65 1.37
CA SER A 45 29.41 -20.17 2.75
C SER A 45 28.18 -19.80 3.60
N GLY A 46 26.97 -20.10 3.15
CA GLY A 46 25.70 -19.90 3.87
C GLY A 46 24.83 -21.17 3.95
N THR A 47 25.43 -22.33 3.69
CA THR A 47 24.73 -23.62 3.73
C THR A 47 24.47 -24.04 5.17
N LEU A 48 23.21 -24.30 5.52
CA LEU A 48 22.90 -24.93 6.79
C LEU A 48 23.21 -26.43 6.68
N SER A 49 24.08 -26.92 7.55
CA SER A 49 24.50 -28.32 7.57
C SER A 49 24.47 -28.91 8.98
N ALA A 50 24.29 -30.23 9.05
CA ALA A 50 24.36 -30.99 10.29
C ALA A 50 24.85 -32.41 10.02
N LEU A 51 25.82 -32.87 10.83
CA LEU A 51 26.27 -34.25 10.84
C LEU A 51 25.47 -35.03 11.89
N LYS A 52 24.94 -36.20 11.50
CA LYS A 52 24.14 -37.07 12.34
C LYS A 52 24.74 -38.46 12.46
N LEU A 53 24.67 -39.03 13.66
CA LEU A 53 25.01 -40.42 13.96
C LEU A 53 23.75 -41.13 14.47
N TYR A 54 23.32 -42.21 13.79
CA TYR A 54 22.07 -42.91 14.12
C TYR A 54 20.83 -41.98 14.24
N GLY A 55 20.80 -40.92 13.43
CA GLY A 55 19.71 -39.94 13.42
C GLY A 55 19.83 -38.82 14.46
N GLN A 56 20.78 -38.89 15.40
CA GLN A 56 21.06 -37.82 16.36
C GLN A 56 22.04 -36.81 15.79
N SER A 57 21.72 -35.52 15.86
CA SER A 57 22.63 -34.43 15.46
C SER A 57 23.73 -34.25 16.48
N LEU A 58 24.98 -34.17 16.01
CA LEU A 58 26.15 -33.91 16.84
C LEU A 58 26.50 -32.41 16.78
N HIS A 59 26.99 -31.84 17.88
CA HIS A 59 27.41 -30.45 17.94
C HIS A 59 28.79 -30.26 17.29
N ALA A 60 29.00 -29.15 16.59
CA ALA A 60 30.22 -28.90 15.81
C ALA A 60 31.52 -28.95 16.64
N THR A 61 31.44 -28.57 17.92
CA THR A 61 32.59 -28.52 18.85
C THR A 61 32.90 -29.87 19.50
N GLU A 62 32.08 -30.90 19.29
CA GLU A 62 32.33 -32.23 19.85
C GLU A 62 33.55 -32.89 19.19
N SER A 63 34.33 -33.62 19.99
CA SER A 63 35.42 -34.44 19.47
C SER A 63 34.86 -35.58 18.60
N LEU A 64 35.45 -35.83 17.44
CA LEU A 64 35.02 -36.92 16.56
C LEU A 64 35.46 -38.29 17.10
N HIS A 65 36.57 -38.35 17.84
CA HIS A 65 37.23 -39.58 18.25
C HIS A 65 36.34 -40.59 19.00
N PRO A 66 35.45 -40.18 19.94
CA PRO A 66 34.55 -41.10 20.65
C PRO A 66 33.52 -41.80 19.76
N TYR A 67 33.28 -41.28 18.55
CA TYR A 67 32.24 -41.74 17.63
C TYR A 67 32.80 -42.59 16.48
N LEU A 68 34.12 -42.63 16.30
CA LEU A 68 34.78 -43.43 15.28
C LEU A 68 34.82 -44.90 15.75
N PRO A 69 34.24 -45.86 15.01
CA PRO A 69 34.11 -47.22 15.49
C PRO A 69 35.40 -48.03 15.32
N ALA A 70 35.66 -48.94 16.27
CA ALA A 70 36.13 -50.28 15.93
C ALA A 70 34.85 -51.14 15.74
N LEU A 71 34.57 -51.63 14.52
CA LEU A 71 33.73 -52.80 14.16
C LEU A 71 32.98 -52.67 12.81
N ARG A 72 32.82 -53.86 12.19
CA ARG A 72 32.30 -54.20 10.86
C ARG A 72 30.75 -54.31 10.85
N THR A 73 30.03 -53.35 10.28
CA THR A 73 28.61 -53.53 9.92
C THR A 73 28.30 -52.82 8.60
N SER A 74 27.33 -53.37 7.85
CA SER A 74 26.97 -53.00 6.47
C SER A 74 25.89 -51.91 6.34
N SER A 75 25.55 -51.20 7.42
CA SER A 75 24.53 -50.15 7.45
C SER A 75 25.15 -48.73 7.57
N PRO A 76 24.63 -47.71 6.85
CA PRO A 76 25.14 -46.35 6.94
C PRO A 76 24.78 -45.73 8.30
N ARG A 77 25.79 -45.48 9.14
CA ARG A 77 25.64 -44.91 10.50
C ARG A 77 25.68 -43.39 10.51
N TRP A 78 26.37 -42.81 9.53
CA TRP A 78 26.64 -41.38 9.42
C TRP A 78 25.79 -40.77 8.31
N VAL A 79 25.06 -39.71 8.65
CA VAL A 79 24.24 -38.95 7.69
C VAL A 79 24.62 -37.48 7.80
N PHE A 80 25.05 -36.89 6.68
CA PHE A 80 25.29 -35.46 6.57
C PHE A 80 24.11 -34.82 5.85
N VAL A 81 23.36 -33.98 6.55
CA VAL A 81 22.21 -33.27 5.98
C VAL A 81 22.65 -31.84 5.69
N PHE A 82 22.44 -31.39 4.47
CA PHE A 82 22.69 -30.01 4.08
C PHE A 82 21.47 -29.45 3.35
N ALA A 83 21.29 -28.14 3.46
CA ALA A 83 20.36 -27.38 2.65
C ALA A 83 21.16 -26.25 1.99
N SER A 84 21.45 -26.40 0.70
CA SER A 84 21.96 -25.28 -0.10
C SER A 84 20.86 -24.23 -0.13
N SER A 85 21.13 -23.04 0.40
CA SER A 85 20.18 -21.93 0.22
C SER A 85 20.08 -21.69 -1.29
N PRO A 86 18.89 -21.70 -1.89
CA PRO A 86 18.77 -21.54 -3.33
C PRO A 86 19.46 -20.25 -3.77
N ALA A 87 20.16 -20.31 -4.91
CA ALA A 87 20.75 -19.14 -5.54
C ALA A 87 19.72 -17.99 -5.58
N SER A 88 20.20 -16.76 -5.35
CA SER A 88 19.34 -15.57 -5.38
C SER A 88 18.48 -15.60 -6.64
N LEU A 89 17.18 -15.44 -6.45
CA LEU A 89 16.21 -15.54 -7.53
C LEU A 89 15.86 -14.14 -8.04
N THR A 90 15.77 -14.00 -9.35
CA THR A 90 15.34 -12.75 -10.01
C THR A 90 13.83 -12.70 -10.02
N LEU A 91 13.25 -11.68 -9.40
CA LEU A 91 11.81 -11.42 -9.41
C LEU A 91 11.51 -10.16 -10.21
N PHE A 92 10.41 -10.21 -10.94
CA PHE A 92 9.79 -9.03 -11.53
C PHE A 92 8.68 -8.55 -10.60
N VAL A 93 8.57 -7.24 -10.40
CA VAL A 93 7.51 -6.62 -9.61
C VAL A 93 6.76 -5.65 -10.51
N ALA A 94 5.50 -5.96 -10.79
CA ALA A 94 4.59 -5.05 -11.45
C ALA A 94 4.10 -4.02 -10.42
N LEU A 95 4.47 -2.76 -10.62
CA LEU A 95 4.12 -1.63 -9.77
C LEU A 95 3.07 -0.76 -10.50
N PRO A 96 2.26 0.02 -9.76
CA PRO A 96 1.37 1.01 -10.38
C PRO A 96 2.08 2.03 -11.27
N THR A 97 3.37 2.27 -11.00
CA THR A 97 4.22 3.25 -11.70
C THR A 97 5.15 2.61 -12.74
N GLY A 98 5.01 1.32 -13.04
CA GLY A 98 5.87 0.61 -14.00
C GLY A 98 6.29 -0.78 -13.53
N HIS A 99 7.51 -1.20 -13.84
CA HIS A 99 8.04 -2.51 -13.45
C HIS A 99 9.43 -2.37 -12.82
N LEU A 100 9.76 -3.26 -11.90
CA LEU A 100 11.08 -3.35 -11.26
C LEU A 100 11.55 -4.80 -11.26
N SER A 101 12.82 -5.05 -11.59
CA SER A 101 13.47 -6.34 -11.38
C SER A 101 14.40 -6.26 -10.16
N LEU A 102 14.36 -7.27 -9.28
CA LEU A 102 15.31 -7.37 -8.18
C LEU A 102 15.68 -8.81 -7.84
N GLN A 103 16.88 -8.97 -7.27
CA GLN A 103 17.31 -10.21 -6.65
C GLN A 103 16.68 -10.36 -5.27
N ALA A 104 16.13 -11.54 -4.97
CA ALA A 104 15.59 -11.90 -3.67
C ALA A 104 16.23 -13.19 -3.18
N HIS A 105 16.45 -13.27 -1.86
CA HIS A 105 16.97 -14.49 -1.25
C HIS A 105 15.81 -15.35 -0.71
N PRO A 106 15.83 -16.68 -0.85
CA PRO A 106 14.77 -17.55 -0.33
C PRO A 106 14.49 -17.38 1.16
N ASP A 107 15.53 -17.07 1.95
CA ASP A 107 15.43 -16.83 3.39
C ASP A 107 15.01 -15.39 3.74
N GLU A 108 14.92 -14.49 2.76
CA GLU A 108 14.42 -13.12 2.95
C GLU A 108 12.95 -13.15 3.35
N THR A 109 12.57 -12.38 4.38
CA THR A 109 11.16 -12.23 4.75
C THR A 109 10.43 -11.37 3.72
N ILE A 110 9.13 -11.61 3.54
CA ILE A 110 8.31 -10.76 2.68
C ILE A 110 8.33 -9.31 3.18
N ALA A 111 8.40 -9.07 4.49
CA ALA A 111 8.56 -7.73 5.06
C ALA A 111 9.84 -7.01 4.56
N ALA A 112 10.98 -7.71 4.59
CA ALA A 112 12.26 -7.17 4.11
C ALA A 112 12.23 -6.91 2.60
N LEU A 113 11.68 -7.85 1.83
CA LEU A 113 11.51 -7.72 0.38
C LEU A 113 10.64 -6.49 0.05
N LYS A 114 9.52 -6.29 0.75
CA LYS A 114 8.66 -5.11 0.59
C LYS A 114 9.41 -3.81 0.89
N ALA A 115 10.20 -3.77 1.95
CA ALA A 115 10.99 -2.58 2.32
C ALA A 115 11.99 -2.21 1.21
N ARG A 116 12.68 -3.20 0.64
CA ARG A 116 13.61 -2.99 -0.48
C ARG A 116 12.92 -2.50 -1.75
N ILE A 117 11.79 -3.10 -2.12
CA ILE A 117 11.02 -2.64 -3.29
C ILE A 117 10.63 -1.17 -3.10
N ARG A 118 10.20 -0.75 -1.91
CA ARG A 118 9.87 0.65 -1.61
C ARG A 118 11.08 1.57 -1.68
N ALA A 119 12.23 1.14 -1.17
CA ALA A 119 13.47 1.91 -1.20
C ALA A 119 13.93 2.21 -2.64
N VAL A 120 13.82 1.21 -3.53
CA VAL A 120 14.25 1.34 -4.93
C VAL A 120 13.21 2.05 -5.80
N SER A 121 11.96 1.60 -5.74
CA SER A 121 10.91 2.15 -6.62
C SER A 121 10.36 3.50 -6.17
N ARG A 122 10.55 3.88 -4.89
CA ARG A 122 9.87 5.00 -4.22
C ARG A 122 8.34 4.95 -4.35
N CYS A 123 7.77 3.80 -4.70
CA CYS A 123 6.35 3.61 -4.90
C CYS A 123 5.71 3.04 -3.62
N PRO A 124 4.69 3.70 -3.04
CA PRO A 124 3.96 3.13 -1.91
C PRO A 124 3.03 2.02 -2.40
N PHE A 125 3.12 0.82 -1.83
CA PHE A 125 2.19 -0.29 -2.07
C PHE A 125 1.90 -1.03 -0.75
N GLN A 126 0.71 -1.63 -0.65
CA GLN A 126 0.27 -2.29 0.59
C GLN A 126 0.56 -3.80 0.58
N ARG A 127 0.23 -4.46 -0.53
CA ARG A 127 0.33 -5.92 -0.64
C ARG A 127 1.22 -6.30 -1.81
N LEU A 128 1.93 -7.41 -1.65
CA LEU A 128 2.48 -8.16 -2.77
C LEU A 128 1.58 -9.36 -2.97
N THR A 129 1.17 -9.60 -4.20
CA THR A 129 0.35 -10.75 -4.57
C THR A 129 1.06 -11.59 -5.63
N LEU A 130 0.87 -12.91 -5.54
CA LEU A 130 1.27 -13.90 -6.53
C LEU A 130 0.07 -14.77 -6.84
N ARG A 131 -0.36 -14.86 -8.10
CA ARG A 131 -1.49 -15.71 -8.52
C ARG A 131 -2.74 -15.52 -7.64
N ARG A 132 -3.08 -14.26 -7.33
CA ARG A 132 -4.19 -13.84 -6.45
C ARG A 132 -4.04 -14.22 -4.96
N ARG A 133 -2.89 -14.74 -4.53
CA ARG A 133 -2.56 -14.96 -3.12
C ARG A 133 -1.74 -13.79 -2.58
N THR A 134 -2.14 -13.23 -1.44
CA THR A 134 -1.37 -12.19 -0.75
C THR A 134 -0.21 -12.81 0.03
N LEU A 135 0.98 -12.25 -0.16
CA LEU A 135 2.18 -12.64 0.57
C LEU A 135 2.19 -11.99 1.96
N LEU A 136 2.42 -12.81 2.99
CA LEU A 136 2.37 -12.47 4.41
C LEU A 136 3.75 -12.05 4.90
N ASP A 137 3.81 -10.96 5.65
CA ASP A 137 5.07 -10.29 6.06
C ASP A 137 6.03 -11.18 6.85
N LEU A 138 5.49 -12.05 7.72
CA LEU A 138 6.26 -12.93 8.59
C LEU A 138 6.74 -14.22 7.90
N ARG A 139 6.35 -14.46 6.65
CA ARG A 139 6.81 -15.63 5.88
C ARG A 139 8.02 -15.26 5.03
N THR A 140 8.80 -16.26 4.62
CA THR A 140 9.97 -16.07 3.75
C THR A 140 9.60 -16.21 2.27
N VAL A 141 10.44 -15.69 1.37
CA VAL A 141 10.31 -15.83 -0.09
C VAL A 141 10.22 -17.30 -0.50
N GLY A 142 11.09 -18.16 0.05
CA GLY A 142 11.13 -19.59 -0.25
C GLY A 142 9.88 -20.35 0.18
N SER A 143 9.10 -19.82 1.12
CA SER A 143 7.86 -20.46 1.59
C SER A 143 6.66 -20.35 0.63
N TYR A 144 6.85 -19.67 -0.50
CA TYR A 144 5.84 -19.42 -1.54
C TYR A 144 6.17 -20.09 -2.88
N ASP A 145 7.16 -20.99 -2.91
CA ASP A 145 7.61 -21.69 -4.12
C ASP A 145 7.91 -20.72 -5.28
N LEU A 146 8.58 -19.61 -4.96
CA LEU A 146 8.95 -18.59 -5.94
C LEU A 146 10.09 -19.11 -6.84
N CYS A 147 10.00 -18.84 -8.15
CA CYS A 147 10.99 -19.22 -9.15
C CYS A 147 11.55 -17.97 -9.83
N ASN A 148 12.69 -18.12 -10.51
CA ASN A 148 13.23 -17.08 -11.38
C ASN A 148 12.18 -16.60 -12.39
N ASP A 149 12.23 -15.30 -12.65
CA ASP A 149 11.42 -14.60 -13.63
C ASP A 149 9.92 -14.58 -13.32
N MET A 150 9.51 -14.99 -12.11
CA MET A 150 8.13 -14.80 -11.67
C MET A 150 7.83 -13.34 -11.38
N THR A 151 6.61 -12.94 -11.76
CA THR A 151 6.11 -11.59 -11.52
C THR A 151 5.23 -11.55 -10.27
N LEU A 152 5.63 -10.74 -9.29
CA LEU A 152 4.79 -10.31 -8.18
C LEU A 152 4.03 -9.05 -8.59
N VAL A 153 2.78 -8.94 -8.17
CA VAL A 153 2.00 -7.71 -8.36
C VAL A 153 1.99 -6.92 -7.06
N ALA A 154 2.52 -5.71 -7.12
CA ALA A 154 2.44 -4.76 -6.04
C ALA A 154 1.09 -4.03 -6.14
N GLU A 155 0.17 -4.42 -5.26
CA GLU A 155 -1.16 -3.85 -5.24
C GLU A 155 -1.22 -2.66 -4.29
N LEU A 156 -1.75 -1.57 -4.83
CA LEU A 156 -2.43 -0.56 -4.03
C LEU A 156 -3.75 -1.18 -3.58
N SER A 157 -3.81 -1.71 -2.38
CA SER A 157 -5.12 -1.80 -1.74
C SER A 157 -5.55 -0.36 -1.48
N LEU A 158 -6.61 0.10 -2.13
CA LEU A 158 -7.37 1.22 -1.62
C LEU A 158 -7.70 0.87 -0.17
N ARG A 159 -7.37 1.77 0.76
CA ARG A 159 -7.64 1.55 2.19
C ARG A 159 -9.14 1.38 2.41
N GLY A 160 -9.61 0.14 2.35
CA GLY A 160 -10.88 -0.31 2.91
C GLY A 160 -10.67 -0.84 4.33
N GLY A 161 -9.99 -0.04 5.17
CA GLY A 161 -9.56 -0.45 6.51
C GLY A 161 -9.34 0.75 7.43
N GLY A 162 -10.43 1.24 8.02
CA GLY A 162 -10.54 1.77 9.39
C GLY A 162 -9.41 2.60 10.02
N ALA A 163 -8.71 3.47 9.30
CA ALA A 163 -8.00 4.59 9.93
C ALA A 163 -8.85 5.84 9.68
N ALA A 164 -9.64 6.22 10.67
CA ALA A 164 -10.36 7.48 10.59
C ALA A 164 -9.34 8.64 10.58
N ALA A 165 -9.48 9.58 9.65
CA ALA A 165 -8.65 10.78 9.61
C ALA A 165 -9.36 11.90 10.38
N GLU A 166 -8.64 12.59 11.25
CA GLU A 166 -9.18 13.78 11.92
C GLU A 166 -9.20 14.96 10.96
N PHE A 167 -10.36 15.59 10.79
CA PHE A 167 -10.55 16.76 9.96
C PHE A 167 -11.63 17.66 10.55
N VAL A 168 -11.67 18.93 10.16
CA VAL A 168 -12.75 19.84 10.60
C VAL A 168 -14.11 19.23 10.27
N ASP A 169 -15.11 19.47 11.12
CA ASP A 169 -16.47 18.97 10.89
C ASP A 169 -17.15 19.79 9.79
N VAL A 170 -16.95 19.38 8.55
CA VAL A 170 -17.54 20.06 7.39
C VAL A 170 -19.05 19.91 7.26
N SER A 171 -19.68 19.09 8.12
CA SER A 171 -21.15 19.02 8.21
C SER A 171 -21.75 20.16 9.03
N ASN A 172 -20.93 20.87 9.82
CA ASN A 172 -21.37 22.02 10.60
C ASN A 172 -21.04 23.32 9.86
N GLU A 173 -22.01 23.85 9.14
CA GLU A 173 -21.87 25.10 8.37
C GLU A 173 -21.54 26.31 9.24
N ALA A 174 -21.86 26.28 10.54
CA ALA A 174 -21.52 27.37 11.47
C ALA A 174 -20.01 27.52 11.70
N LEU A 175 -19.22 26.51 11.33
CA LEU A 175 -17.75 26.59 11.36
C LEU A 175 -17.17 27.28 10.13
N CYS A 176 -18.00 27.58 9.14
CA CYS A 176 -17.60 28.23 7.91
C CYS A 176 -17.67 29.75 8.08
N SER A 177 -16.61 30.45 7.68
CA SER A 177 -16.53 31.90 7.74
C SER A 177 -15.91 32.48 6.47
N ALA A 178 -16.40 33.65 6.08
CA ALA A 178 -15.82 34.44 5.01
C ALA A 178 -14.58 35.17 5.54
N LEU A 179 -13.47 35.02 4.83
CA LEU A 179 -12.20 35.66 5.12
C LEU A 179 -11.83 36.59 3.97
N LEU A 180 -11.39 37.80 4.31
CA LEU A 180 -10.92 38.76 3.32
C LEU A 180 -9.46 38.47 2.96
N GLN A 181 -9.12 38.71 1.70
CA GLN A 181 -7.74 38.66 1.25
C GLN A 181 -6.94 39.79 1.89
N SER A 182 -5.81 39.46 2.50
CA SER A 182 -4.86 40.46 2.98
C SER A 182 -3.72 40.64 1.97
N PRO A 183 -3.41 41.89 1.54
CA PRO A 183 -2.27 42.14 0.66
C PRO A 183 -0.93 41.85 1.33
N SER A 184 -0.88 41.83 2.67
CA SER A 184 0.32 41.49 3.45
C SER A 184 0.36 40.01 3.85
N ALA A 185 -0.48 39.15 3.27
CA ALA A 185 -0.50 37.73 3.61
C ALA A 185 0.83 37.06 3.21
N PRO A 186 1.43 36.26 4.11
CA PRO A 186 2.67 35.55 3.80
C PRO A 186 2.44 34.51 2.70
N ALA A 187 3.51 34.12 2.00
CA ALA A 187 3.42 33.26 0.82
C ALA A 187 2.70 31.91 1.08
N TRP A 188 2.86 31.34 2.28
CA TRP A 188 2.20 30.09 2.69
C TRP A 188 0.72 30.23 3.05
N ARG A 189 0.18 31.46 3.08
CA ARG A 189 -1.25 31.77 3.30
C ARG A 189 -1.95 32.23 2.02
N ARG A 190 -1.31 32.13 0.86
CA ARG A 190 -1.93 32.44 -0.43
C ARG A 190 -2.83 31.29 -0.88
N PHE A 191 -4.07 31.61 -1.24
CA PHE A 191 -5.04 30.68 -1.81
C PHE A 191 -5.24 30.94 -3.31
N CYS A 192 -5.89 30.02 -4.01
CA CYS A 192 -6.31 30.21 -5.40
C CYS A 192 -7.80 29.90 -5.59
N THR A 193 -8.33 30.13 -6.78
CA THR A 193 -9.69 29.69 -7.15
C THR A 193 -9.83 28.17 -7.03
N GLY A 194 -10.98 27.69 -6.56
CA GLY A 194 -11.27 26.29 -6.29
C GLY A 194 -11.00 25.89 -4.84
N LEU A 195 -10.57 24.64 -4.67
CA LEU A 195 -10.31 24.00 -3.39
C LEU A 195 -8.92 24.36 -2.86
N ASN A 196 -8.85 24.67 -1.58
CA ASN A 196 -7.62 25.00 -0.87
C ASN A 196 -7.58 24.23 0.46
N VAL A 197 -6.64 23.30 0.60
CA VAL A 197 -6.53 22.44 1.79
C VAL A 197 -5.63 23.10 2.82
N HIS A 198 -6.02 23.08 4.09
CA HIS A 198 -5.25 23.67 5.18
C HIS A 198 -4.58 22.60 6.03
N GLY A 199 -3.39 22.90 6.52
CA GLY A 199 -2.72 22.11 7.53
C GLY A 199 -1.57 22.89 8.16
N VAL A 200 -0.76 22.22 8.98
CA VAL A 200 0.38 22.85 9.64
C VAL A 200 1.66 22.25 9.10
N CYS A 201 2.61 23.09 8.68
CA CYS A 201 3.92 22.61 8.26
C CYS A 201 4.76 22.24 9.47
N THR A 202 5.37 21.04 9.47
CA THR A 202 6.18 20.52 10.58
C THR A 202 7.66 20.42 10.24
N ASN A 203 8.05 20.81 9.02
CA ASN A 203 9.45 20.82 8.62
C ASN A 203 10.17 21.96 9.35
N THR A 204 11.14 21.60 10.20
CA THR A 204 11.89 22.53 11.06
C THR A 204 12.75 23.54 10.31
N THR A 205 13.11 23.26 9.05
CA THR A 205 13.90 24.18 8.22
C THR A 205 13.04 25.09 7.33
N CYS A 206 11.72 24.89 7.33
CA CYS A 206 10.80 25.67 6.52
C CYS A 206 10.49 27.02 7.18
N VAL A 207 10.38 28.08 6.37
CA VAL A 207 9.91 29.40 6.83
C VAL A 207 8.50 29.36 7.42
N ALA A 208 7.69 28.38 7.03
CA ALA A 208 6.34 28.15 7.56
C ALA A 208 6.31 27.07 8.66
N ASN A 209 7.43 26.73 9.29
CA ASN A 209 7.46 25.76 10.37
C ASN A 209 6.51 26.15 11.51
N ARG A 210 5.64 25.22 11.91
CA ARG A 210 4.57 25.39 12.91
C ARG A 210 3.49 26.40 12.53
N GLU A 211 3.52 26.92 11.30
CA GLU A 211 2.49 27.82 10.77
C GLU A 211 1.43 27.05 9.99
N TRP A 212 0.22 27.61 9.96
CA TRP A 212 -0.85 27.14 9.08
C TRP A 212 -0.52 27.49 7.64
N VAL A 213 -0.54 26.47 6.78
CA VAL A 213 -0.28 26.61 5.35
C VAL A 213 -1.54 26.28 4.56
N ILE A 214 -1.77 27.08 3.51
CA ILE A 214 -2.80 26.82 2.51
C ILE A 214 -2.14 26.09 1.35
N VAL A 215 -2.66 24.93 0.99
CA VAL A 215 -2.20 24.09 -0.12
C VAL A 215 -3.24 24.14 -1.23
N PRO A 216 -2.99 24.90 -2.30
CA PRO A 216 -3.95 25.04 -3.40
C PRO A 216 -4.13 23.73 -4.17
N ARG A 217 -5.38 23.28 -4.32
CA ARG A 217 -5.78 22.11 -5.11
C ARG A 217 -6.56 22.47 -6.37
N LYS A 218 -6.91 23.75 -6.54
CA LYS A 218 -7.67 24.26 -7.69
C LYS A 218 -8.98 23.48 -7.85
N PHE A 219 -9.35 23.11 -9.07
CA PHE A 219 -10.59 22.40 -9.37
C PHE A 219 -10.44 20.87 -9.34
N ALA A 220 -9.43 20.35 -8.62
CA ALA A 220 -9.21 18.91 -8.50
C ALA A 220 -9.93 18.33 -7.27
N PRO A 221 -10.65 17.21 -7.40
CA PRO A 221 -11.28 16.56 -6.25
C PRO A 221 -10.23 16.13 -5.22
N PHE A 222 -10.66 16.05 -3.96
CA PHE A 222 -9.77 15.73 -2.84
C PHE A 222 -10.36 14.68 -1.93
N ASN A 223 -9.73 13.51 -1.88
CA ASN A 223 -10.03 12.45 -0.92
C ASN A 223 -9.06 12.56 0.26
N LEU A 224 -9.58 12.86 1.45
CA LEU A 224 -8.82 13.08 2.67
C LEU A 224 -7.88 11.90 3.03
N LEU A 225 -8.31 10.66 2.78
CA LEU A 225 -7.57 9.46 3.20
C LEU A 225 -6.57 8.99 2.13
N GLN A 226 -6.75 9.40 0.88
CA GLN A 226 -5.96 8.90 -0.25
C GLN A 226 -5.00 9.94 -0.82
N HIS A 227 -5.40 11.22 -0.82
CA HIS A 227 -4.60 12.29 -1.38
C HIS A 227 -3.70 12.91 -0.32
N GLN A 228 -2.43 13.04 -0.67
CA GLN A 228 -1.44 13.73 0.15
C GLN A 228 -1.30 15.17 -0.33
N VAL A 229 -0.98 16.07 0.59
CA VAL A 229 -0.72 17.48 0.31
C VAL A 229 0.65 17.88 0.84
N ALA A 230 1.29 18.82 0.16
CA ALA A 230 2.64 19.26 0.45
C ALA A 230 2.65 20.76 0.77
N CYS A 231 3.51 21.17 1.71
CA CYS A 231 3.70 22.57 2.05
C CYS A 231 4.15 23.36 0.80
N PRO A 232 3.53 24.51 0.49
CA PRO A 232 3.90 25.31 -0.68
C PRO A 232 5.31 25.91 -0.60
N MET A 233 5.90 25.98 0.59
CA MET A 233 7.22 26.59 0.81
C MET A 233 8.37 25.59 0.73
N CYS A 234 8.18 24.36 1.21
CA CYS A 234 9.26 23.38 1.36
C CYS A 234 8.94 22.01 0.76
N ALA A 235 7.76 21.83 0.16
CA ALA A 235 7.27 20.57 -0.41
C ALA A 235 7.20 19.38 0.57
N SER A 236 7.41 19.60 1.87
CA SER A 236 7.26 18.55 2.88
C SER A 236 5.79 18.21 3.09
N TRP A 237 5.51 16.95 3.44
CA TRP A 237 4.17 16.47 3.69
C TRP A 237 3.46 17.28 4.78
N VAL A 238 2.20 17.61 4.51
CA VAL A 238 1.31 18.31 5.45
C VAL A 238 0.10 17.43 5.69
N VAL A 239 -0.24 17.22 6.97
CA VAL A 239 -1.49 16.53 7.33
C VAL A 239 -2.65 17.53 7.13
N PRO A 240 -3.65 17.21 6.28
CA PRO A 240 -4.84 18.03 6.13
C PRO A 240 -5.60 18.16 7.45
N ARG A 241 -6.11 19.35 7.77
CA ARG A 241 -6.86 19.62 9.01
C ARG A 241 -8.12 20.44 8.79
N SER A 242 -8.09 21.36 7.83
CA SER A 242 -9.24 22.18 7.44
C SER A 242 -9.22 22.42 5.92
N VAL A 243 -10.19 23.19 5.43
CA VAL A 243 -10.40 23.45 4.01
C VAL A 243 -11.00 24.84 3.81
N GLY A 244 -10.75 25.43 2.64
CA GLY A 244 -11.55 26.53 2.13
C GLY A 244 -11.65 26.57 0.61
N PHE A 245 -12.46 27.51 0.15
CA PHE A 245 -13.04 27.58 -1.18
C PHE A 245 -13.05 29.03 -1.67
N PHE A 246 -12.82 29.21 -2.97
CA PHE A 246 -12.80 30.53 -3.60
C PHE A 246 -13.28 30.46 -5.04
N LYS A 247 -14.29 31.25 -5.43
CA LYS A 247 -14.77 31.32 -6.83
C LYS A 247 -15.04 29.95 -7.44
N CYS A 248 -15.87 29.15 -6.77
CA CYS A 248 -16.15 27.77 -7.16
C CYS A 248 -17.48 27.26 -6.60
N LEU A 249 -18.01 26.21 -7.24
CA LEU A 249 -18.97 25.32 -6.58
C LEU A 249 -18.21 24.20 -5.88
N TRP A 250 -18.67 23.81 -4.70
CA TRP A 250 -18.11 22.69 -3.97
C TRP A 250 -19.18 21.85 -3.29
N ARG A 251 -18.88 20.57 -3.05
CA ARG A 251 -19.67 19.68 -2.20
C ARG A 251 -18.75 18.66 -1.55
N PHE A 252 -19.25 17.97 -0.53
CA PHE A 252 -18.55 16.83 0.06
C PHE A 252 -19.45 15.60 0.17
N GLU A 253 -18.79 14.45 0.19
CA GLU A 253 -19.35 13.16 0.59
C GLU A 253 -18.43 12.52 1.61
N GLY A 254 -18.99 12.03 2.72
CA GLY A 254 -18.18 11.46 3.78
C GLY A 254 -18.92 10.47 4.66
N VAL A 255 -18.14 9.74 5.46
CA VAL A 255 -18.64 8.80 6.47
C VAL A 255 -17.95 9.12 7.79
N GLN A 256 -18.71 9.54 8.81
CA GLN A 256 -18.14 9.87 10.12
C GLN A 256 -17.86 8.62 10.96
N HIS A 257 -16.87 8.70 11.84
CA HIS A 257 -16.60 7.73 12.90
C HIS A 257 -17.03 8.32 14.26
N PRO A 258 -17.56 7.52 15.21
CA PRO A 258 -17.87 6.09 15.13
C PRO A 258 -19.24 5.78 14.53
N SER A 259 -20.06 6.80 14.25
CA SER A 259 -21.47 6.63 13.85
C SER A 259 -21.66 5.86 12.54
N ARG A 260 -20.65 5.85 11.66
CA ARG A 260 -20.73 5.32 10.27
C ARG A 260 -21.85 5.97 9.45
N MET A 261 -22.30 7.15 9.86
CA MET A 261 -23.32 7.89 9.14
C MET A 261 -22.76 8.42 7.83
N HIS A 262 -23.45 8.12 6.73
CA HIS A 262 -23.16 8.67 5.41
C HIS A 262 -23.72 10.09 5.33
N LEU A 263 -22.86 11.05 4.99
CA LEU A 263 -23.18 12.46 4.84
C LEU A 263 -22.85 12.91 3.42
N SER A 264 -23.72 13.71 2.85
CA SER A 264 -23.53 14.37 1.55
C SER A 264 -24.09 15.77 1.64
N SER A 265 -23.34 16.76 1.15
CA SER A 265 -23.86 18.12 0.99
C SER A 265 -24.49 18.31 -0.39
N PRO A 266 -25.42 19.27 -0.55
CA PRO A 266 -25.68 19.87 -1.86
C PRO A 266 -24.43 20.60 -2.38
N TRP A 267 -24.48 21.03 -3.64
CA TRP A 267 -23.49 21.95 -4.18
C TRP A 267 -23.67 23.33 -3.54
N ALA A 268 -22.66 23.79 -2.82
CA ALA A 268 -22.57 25.13 -2.28
C ALA A 268 -21.81 26.03 -3.25
N VAL A 269 -22.24 27.29 -3.35
CA VAL A 269 -21.74 28.27 -4.31
C VAL A 269 -20.91 29.31 -3.56
N VAL A 270 -19.70 29.59 -4.06
CA VAL A 270 -18.82 30.64 -3.54
C VAL A 270 -18.45 31.57 -4.69
N ASP A 271 -19.21 32.66 -4.84
CA ASP A 271 -19.10 33.59 -5.98
C ASP A 271 -18.55 34.98 -5.62
N GLY A 272 -18.52 35.31 -4.34
CA GLY A 272 -17.96 36.56 -3.86
C GLY A 272 -16.43 36.64 -4.00
N ASP A 273 -15.88 37.80 -3.68
CA ASP A 273 -14.43 38.00 -3.55
C ASP A 273 -13.88 37.53 -2.19
N GLU A 274 -14.73 36.90 -1.37
CA GLU A 274 -14.38 36.38 -0.07
C GLU A 274 -13.88 34.93 -0.16
N TYR A 275 -12.88 34.61 0.65
CA TYR A 275 -12.37 33.26 0.83
C TYR A 275 -13.19 32.56 1.91
N VAL A 276 -13.99 31.57 1.53
CA VAL A 276 -14.86 30.85 2.46
C VAL A 276 -14.10 29.66 3.03
N ALA A 277 -13.86 29.64 4.34
CA ALA A 277 -13.07 28.61 4.98
C ALA A 277 -13.69 28.09 6.28
N PHE A 278 -13.44 26.82 6.55
CA PHE A 278 -13.76 26.20 7.83
C PHE A 278 -12.69 26.59 8.87
N ASP A 279 -13.15 26.97 10.06
CA ASP A 279 -12.27 27.47 11.12
C ASP A 279 -11.17 26.47 11.50
N GLU A 280 -9.93 26.93 11.42
CA GLU A 280 -8.71 26.17 11.70
C GLU A 280 -8.58 25.77 13.18
N LYS A 281 -9.22 26.53 14.08
CA LYS A 281 -9.19 26.30 15.54
C LYS A 281 -10.29 25.37 16.02
N SER A 282 -11.27 25.08 15.17
CA SER A 282 -12.40 24.24 15.52
C SER A 282 -11.98 22.80 15.81
N ARG A 283 -12.78 22.13 16.63
CA ARG A 283 -12.56 20.73 16.98
C ARG A 283 -12.64 19.88 15.72
N ARG A 284 -11.66 19.00 15.53
CA ARG A 284 -11.67 18.01 14.46
C ARG A 284 -12.47 16.78 14.88
N VAL A 285 -13.11 16.17 13.90
CA VAL A 285 -13.87 14.92 14.05
C VAL A 285 -13.26 13.83 13.16
N PRO A 286 -13.37 12.56 13.55
CA PRO A 286 -12.78 11.47 12.78
C PRO A 286 -13.70 11.06 11.61
N TRP A 287 -13.12 10.99 10.40
CA TRP A 287 -13.80 10.59 9.17
C TRP A 287 -13.23 9.27 8.64
N LEU A 288 -14.09 8.28 8.37
CA LEU A 288 -13.73 7.03 7.69
C LEU A 288 -13.58 7.21 6.17
N SER A 289 -14.26 8.21 5.61
CA SER A 289 -14.13 8.67 4.24
C SER A 289 -14.53 10.14 4.21
N LEU A 290 -13.82 10.95 3.44
CA LEU A 290 -14.24 12.31 3.14
C LEU A 290 -13.66 12.72 1.78
N VAL A 291 -14.53 13.06 0.85
CA VAL A 291 -14.20 13.48 -0.50
C VAL A 291 -14.83 14.83 -0.77
N PHE A 292 -14.04 15.78 -1.24
CA PHE A 292 -14.50 17.05 -1.77
C PHE A 292 -14.51 16.99 -3.29
N SER A 293 -15.62 17.44 -3.87
CA SER A 293 -15.75 17.71 -5.29
C SER A 293 -15.87 19.21 -5.47
N VAL A 294 -15.14 19.77 -6.44
CA VAL A 294 -15.09 21.20 -6.69
C VAL A 294 -15.10 21.43 -8.20
N ARG A 295 -15.78 22.47 -8.65
CA ARG A 295 -15.81 22.86 -10.06
C ARG A 295 -15.94 24.37 -10.22
N ARG A 296 -15.75 24.85 -11.45
CA ARG A 296 -15.95 26.26 -11.78
C ARG A 296 -17.42 26.61 -11.66
N ASN A 297 -17.72 27.83 -11.23
CA ASN A 297 -19.05 28.39 -11.41
C ASN A 297 -19.08 29.17 -12.72
N ASP A 298 -19.29 28.45 -13.82
CA ASP A 298 -19.45 29.03 -15.16
C ASP A 298 -20.92 29.29 -15.51
N GLY A 299 -21.83 29.10 -14.55
CA GLY A 299 -23.27 29.27 -14.75
C GLY A 299 -23.91 28.16 -15.59
N SER A 300 -23.20 27.07 -15.88
CA SER A 300 -23.77 25.92 -16.58
C SER A 300 -24.38 24.91 -15.60
N ASP A 301 -25.65 24.56 -15.81
CA ASP A 301 -26.26 23.42 -15.14
C ASP A 301 -25.71 22.12 -15.74
N GLU A 302 -25.47 21.08 -14.93
CA GLU A 302 -24.90 19.80 -15.37
C GLU A 302 -25.89 18.64 -15.22
N CYS A 303 -25.79 17.66 -16.12
CA CYS A 303 -26.55 16.44 -16.06
C CYS A 303 -26.06 15.55 -14.89
N ALA A 304 -26.94 15.24 -13.94
CA ALA A 304 -26.63 14.45 -12.74
C ALA A 304 -26.15 13.00 -12.98
N VAL A 305 -26.19 12.52 -14.22
CA VAL A 305 -25.78 11.15 -14.60
C VAL A 305 -24.40 11.12 -15.26
N CYS A 306 -24.13 12.01 -16.21
CA CYS A 306 -22.86 12.04 -16.95
C CYS A 306 -21.91 13.16 -16.51
N CYS A 307 -22.40 14.10 -15.69
CA CYS A 307 -21.64 15.26 -15.21
C CYS A 307 -21.16 16.21 -16.33
N GLU A 308 -21.80 16.18 -17.49
CA GLU A 308 -21.58 17.14 -18.57
C GLU A 308 -22.62 18.26 -18.52
N ALA A 309 -22.27 19.44 -19.05
CA ALA A 309 -23.19 20.58 -19.13
C ALA A 309 -24.50 20.20 -19.84
N LEU A 310 -25.65 20.60 -19.29
CA LEU A 310 -26.98 20.30 -19.83
C LEU A 310 -27.18 20.89 -21.23
N CYS A 311 -26.44 21.92 -21.60
CA CYS A 311 -26.45 22.49 -22.95
C CYS A 311 -25.74 21.61 -23.99
N ALA A 312 -25.02 20.57 -23.58
CA ALA A 312 -24.31 19.66 -24.49
C ALA A 312 -25.24 18.69 -25.23
N GLY A 313 -26.52 18.59 -24.83
CA GLY A 313 -27.48 17.70 -25.49
C GLY A 313 -28.94 17.97 -25.11
N PRO A 314 -29.89 17.21 -25.66
CA PRO A 314 -31.30 17.31 -25.30
C PRO A 314 -31.54 16.85 -23.86
N THR A 315 -32.42 17.56 -23.15
CA THR A 315 -32.73 17.34 -21.74
C THR A 315 -34.21 16.97 -21.52
N GLU A 316 -34.49 16.28 -20.41
CA GLU A 316 -35.82 15.97 -19.91
C GLU A 316 -35.93 16.40 -18.44
N ARG A 317 -37.08 16.94 -18.04
CA ARG A 317 -37.37 17.29 -16.64
C ARG A 317 -38.05 16.14 -15.92
N VAL A 318 -37.33 15.54 -14.97
CA VAL A 318 -37.84 14.46 -14.13
C VAL A 318 -39.05 14.92 -13.34
N GLN A 319 -40.18 14.22 -13.43
CA GLN A 319 -41.34 14.49 -12.58
C GLN A 319 -41.26 13.71 -11.27
N PRO A 320 -41.80 14.24 -10.15
CA PRO A 320 -42.37 15.58 -9.99
C PRO A 320 -41.32 16.68 -9.68
N CYS A 321 -40.06 16.30 -9.42
CA CYS A 321 -39.04 17.20 -8.87
C CYS A 321 -38.47 18.25 -9.84
N ARG A 322 -38.79 18.15 -11.13
CA ARG A 322 -38.37 19.03 -12.23
C ARG A 322 -36.86 19.17 -12.46
N HIS A 323 -36.04 18.29 -11.88
CA HIS A 323 -34.60 18.25 -12.17
C HIS A 323 -34.37 17.89 -13.64
N GLU A 324 -33.49 18.64 -14.29
CA GLU A 324 -33.21 18.53 -15.70
C GLU A 324 -32.00 17.64 -15.93
N ILE A 325 -32.13 16.65 -16.84
CA ILE A 325 -31.14 15.60 -17.09
C ILE A 325 -31.10 15.31 -18.59
N HIS A 326 -29.94 15.03 -19.17
CA HIS A 326 -29.88 14.60 -20.57
C HIS A 326 -30.80 13.42 -20.83
N THR A 327 -31.61 13.48 -21.89
CA THR A 327 -32.64 12.48 -22.20
C THR A 327 -32.04 11.08 -22.31
N ALA A 328 -30.90 10.95 -23.00
CA ALA A 328 -30.18 9.69 -23.14
C ALA A 328 -29.68 9.14 -21.80
N CYS A 329 -29.16 10.02 -20.94
CA CYS A 329 -28.66 9.63 -19.62
C CYS A 329 -29.78 9.21 -18.67
N LEU A 330 -30.92 9.91 -18.70
CA LEU A 330 -32.09 9.54 -17.92
C LEU A 330 -32.66 8.19 -18.36
N ALA A 331 -32.70 7.92 -19.67
CA ALA A 331 -33.13 6.64 -20.21
C ALA A 331 -32.21 5.48 -19.72
N GLU A 332 -30.89 5.65 -19.81
CA GLU A 332 -29.94 4.63 -19.34
C GLU A 332 -30.01 4.44 -17.82
N TRP A 333 -30.22 5.51 -17.06
CA TRP A 333 -30.43 5.42 -15.61
C TRP A 333 -31.67 4.59 -15.26
N LYS A 334 -32.82 4.90 -15.89
CA LYS A 334 -34.08 4.14 -15.73
C LYS A 334 -33.85 2.66 -16.08
N ALA A 335 -33.25 2.38 -17.24
CA ALA A 335 -32.94 1.02 -17.69
C ALA A 335 -32.03 0.29 -16.68
N SER A 336 -31.03 0.97 -16.14
CA SER A 336 -30.13 0.37 -15.16
C SER A 336 -30.79 0.11 -13.81
N CYS A 337 -31.76 0.92 -13.37
CA CYS A 337 -32.57 0.63 -12.19
C CYS A 337 -33.40 -0.64 -12.40
N THR A 338 -34.06 -0.77 -13.57
CA THR A 338 -34.84 -1.97 -13.92
C THR A 338 -33.97 -3.23 -13.94
N ARG A 339 -32.78 -3.19 -14.55
CA ARG A 339 -31.83 -4.32 -14.56
C ARG A 339 -31.36 -4.75 -13.16
N ARG A 340 -31.38 -3.83 -12.19
CA ARG A 340 -30.97 -4.07 -10.80
C ARG A 340 -32.16 -4.34 -9.87
N GLU A 341 -33.37 -4.47 -10.42
CA GLU A 341 -34.61 -4.61 -9.64
C GLU A 341 -34.79 -3.50 -8.58
N ALA A 342 -34.28 -2.30 -8.88
CA ALA A 342 -34.33 -1.16 -7.98
C ALA A 342 -35.44 -0.17 -8.38
N VAL A 343 -36.01 0.52 -7.38
CA VAL A 343 -36.99 1.59 -7.61
C VAL A 343 -36.39 2.67 -8.50
N VAL A 344 -37.09 3.03 -9.57
CA VAL A 344 -36.69 4.13 -10.45
C VAL A 344 -36.84 5.45 -9.69
N ASN A 345 -35.73 6.14 -9.48
CA ASN A 345 -35.70 7.40 -8.75
C ASN A 345 -34.87 8.45 -9.48
N CYS A 346 -35.10 9.72 -9.14
CA CYS A 346 -34.41 10.85 -9.73
C CYS A 346 -32.90 10.75 -9.41
N PRO A 347 -32.01 10.79 -10.42
CA PRO A 347 -30.56 10.80 -10.19
C PRO A 347 -30.09 11.93 -9.27
N THR A 348 -30.78 13.07 -9.27
CA THR A 348 -30.42 14.26 -8.49
C THR A 348 -30.91 14.20 -7.06
N CYS A 349 -32.20 13.96 -6.82
CA CYS A 349 -32.81 14.06 -5.48
C CYS A 349 -33.37 12.75 -4.92
N ARG A 350 -33.26 11.64 -5.65
CA ARG A 350 -33.78 10.31 -5.26
C ARG A 350 -35.29 10.22 -5.04
N ALA A 351 -36.07 11.25 -5.41
CA ALA A 351 -37.53 11.14 -5.47
C ALA A 351 -37.95 10.03 -6.45
N VAL A 352 -38.92 9.20 -6.08
CA VAL A 352 -39.44 8.12 -6.93
C VAL A 352 -40.14 8.71 -8.15
N LEU A 353 -39.90 8.12 -9.34
CA LEU A 353 -40.50 8.52 -10.61
C LEU A 353 -41.83 7.78 -10.87
#